data_AF-A0AA88GK93-F1
#
_entry.id   AF-A0AA88GK93-F1
#
_cell.length_a   1.000
_cell.length_b   1.000
_cell.length_c   1.000
_cell.angle_alpha   90.00
_cell.angle_beta   90.00
_cell.angle_gamma   90.00
#
_symmetry.space_group_name_H-M   'P 1'
#
loop_
_entity.id
_entity.type
_entity.pdbx_description
1 polymer ?
#
loop_
_entity_poly.entity_id
_entity_poly.type
_entity_poly.pdbx_seq_one_letter_code
_entity_poly.pdbx_strand_id
1 'polypeptide(L)'
;MQQQDNKPLEIVHDDRTMSSLNKNITQEQQEGVNNNLSSSTPFSSPFLLSNDEIRKLRIEDHRLEWYRRRHYQNCFALDTWYQQLEKYTFRTVSVELKFEEAKALISLIKLNQSSNERVASDFKHRLTDSELKLLKNIEERIDDCMKQHEEMFKNGAFVKLNTRSPKDVPWREHENPIYQQLVQIEMDQLQENTPNHVYIAFLKAMNKSMRVRNGKEALELLSRSQRIYEDLQKNTEFGEELYDSKIIIREWIDEVIENPQYEFRCFVHENRLNAISQYFCDVKFQELCDRKLEIQHQINDFFQNTVLTSITHASFVIDFFVSPTRGVMVIELNPFHIGAGACLFSWKQDRQIMMFGPQEFRIKEQNADESIYKSFLTVPWEKHLVLHHHVQSPNYSREELLLKNKEAPEEGKCVLA
;
A
#
# COMPACT_ATOMS: atom_id res chain seq x y z
N MET A 1 31.91 43.92 46.23
CA MET A 1 31.23 45.13 46.75
C MET A 1 29.75 44.95 46.46
N GLN A 2 28.87 44.73 47.45
CA GLN A 2 28.49 45.62 48.57
C GLN A 2 27.65 46.81 48.05
N GLN A 3 26.33 46.86 48.32
CA GLN A 3 25.64 47.24 49.58
C GLN A 3 25.57 48.78 49.72
N GLN A 4 24.50 49.42 50.21
CA GLN A 4 23.16 48.99 50.68
C GLN A 4 22.17 50.19 50.52
N ASP A 5 20.83 50.05 50.54
CA ASP A 5 19.90 50.17 51.69
C ASP A 5 18.51 50.62 51.14
N ASN A 6 17.35 50.56 51.80
CA ASN A 6 16.79 49.58 52.77
C ASN A 6 15.23 49.68 52.78
N LYS A 7 14.56 48.80 53.55
CA LYS A 7 13.09 48.64 53.75
C LYS A 7 12.52 49.58 54.86
N PRO A 8 11.28 49.48 55.42
CA PRO A 8 10.22 48.43 55.41
C PRO A 8 8.77 48.96 55.12
N LEU A 9 7.62 48.29 55.33
CA LEU A 9 7.27 46.91 55.77
C LEU A 9 6.72 46.08 54.56
N GLU A 10 5.45 45.62 54.37
CA GLU A 10 4.25 45.39 55.22
C GLU A 10 3.34 44.29 54.60
N ILE A 11 2.58 43.51 55.42
CA ILE A 11 1.68 42.40 55.01
C ILE A 11 0.59 42.17 56.08
N VAL A 12 -0.66 41.86 55.68
CA VAL A 12 -1.67 41.19 56.53
C VAL A 12 -2.45 40.14 55.72
N HIS A 13 -2.70 38.97 56.32
CA HIS A 13 -3.64 37.93 55.86
C HIS A 13 -4.83 37.88 56.82
N ASP A 14 -6.02 37.44 56.36
CA ASP A 14 -6.83 36.46 57.11
C ASP A 14 -7.74 35.63 56.18
N ASP A 15 -8.38 34.58 56.71
CA ASP A 15 -9.00 33.48 55.98
C ASP A 15 -10.26 32.92 56.71
N ARG A 16 -11.23 32.32 55.99
CA ARG A 16 -12.40 31.52 56.50
C ARG A 16 -13.55 32.31 57.22
N THR A 17 -14.82 31.86 57.29
CA THR A 17 -15.58 30.72 56.67
C THR A 17 -17.12 30.89 56.70
N MET A 18 -17.79 30.26 55.72
CA MET A 18 -19.11 29.58 55.78
C MET A 18 -20.46 30.31 56.01
N SER A 19 -21.46 29.86 55.22
CA SER A 19 -22.92 29.76 55.51
C SER A 19 -23.78 31.06 55.51
N SER A 20 -24.95 31.13 54.84
CA SER A 20 -25.56 30.26 53.82
C SER A 20 -26.76 30.93 53.08
N LEU A 21 -27.16 30.33 51.96
CA LEU A 21 -28.51 30.35 51.31
C LEU A 21 -29.05 31.63 50.61
N ASN A 22 -29.33 31.44 49.32
CA ASN A 22 -30.48 31.97 48.54
C ASN A 22 -30.60 33.49 48.27
N LYS A 23 -30.13 33.91 47.08
CA LYS A 23 -31.02 33.99 45.89
C LYS A 23 -30.28 34.28 44.57
N ASN A 24 -30.75 33.62 43.52
CA ASN A 24 -30.74 33.97 42.08
C ASN A 24 -29.76 35.04 41.58
N ILE A 25 -28.75 34.62 40.80
CA ILE A 25 -28.47 35.10 39.43
C ILE A 25 -27.68 33.97 38.74
N THR A 26 -28.15 33.49 37.59
CA THR A 26 -27.46 32.47 36.78
C THR A 26 -27.67 32.74 35.30
N GLN A 27 -26.87 33.64 34.74
CA GLN A 27 -26.56 33.68 33.32
C GLN A 27 -25.26 34.48 33.07
N GLU A 28 -24.56 34.07 32.01
CA GLU A 28 -23.30 34.61 31.48
C GLU A 28 -21.98 34.32 32.24
N GLN A 29 -20.97 33.97 31.43
CA GLN A 29 -19.52 33.84 31.68
C GLN A 29 -19.00 32.60 32.44
N GLN A 30 -18.37 31.70 31.65
CA GLN A 30 -17.38 30.65 32.01
C GLN A 30 -17.95 29.48 32.86
N GLU A 31 -17.74 28.19 32.55
CA GLU A 31 -16.73 27.52 31.72
C GLU A 31 -17.34 26.47 30.77
N GLY A 32 -16.55 25.95 29.81
CA GLY A 32 -16.97 24.86 28.91
C GLY A 32 -16.24 24.84 27.57
N VAL A 33 -15.00 24.33 27.54
CA VAL A 33 -14.18 24.27 26.32
C VAL A 33 -14.71 23.18 25.37
N ASN A 34 -15.58 23.57 24.43
CA ASN A 34 -16.08 22.67 23.37
C ASN A 34 -15.37 22.92 22.03
N ASN A 35 -14.79 21.86 21.47
CA ASN A 35 -14.02 21.87 20.22
C ASN A 35 -14.91 22.01 18.97
N ASN A 36 -15.44 23.21 18.70
CA ASN A 36 -16.19 23.51 17.48
C ASN A 36 -15.26 23.87 16.31
N LEU A 37 -14.56 22.86 15.77
CA LEU A 37 -13.76 22.94 14.54
C LEU A 37 -13.96 21.70 13.66
N SER A 38 -15.23 21.36 13.39
CA SER A 38 -15.63 20.15 12.66
C SER A 38 -16.77 20.39 11.66
N SER A 39 -16.84 21.57 11.03
CA SER A 39 -17.75 21.86 9.92
C SER A 39 -17.29 21.31 8.56
N SER A 40 -16.49 20.23 8.56
CA SER A 40 -16.19 19.48 7.34
C SER A 40 -17.41 18.66 6.94
N THR A 41 -18.00 18.96 5.78
CA THR A 41 -18.94 18.06 5.12
C THR A 41 -18.32 16.67 5.00
N PRO A 42 -19.04 15.59 5.36
CA PRO A 42 -18.52 14.24 5.19
C PRO A 42 -18.29 13.99 3.70
N PHE A 43 -17.15 13.38 3.36
CA PHE A 43 -16.81 13.09 1.97
C PHE A 43 -17.85 12.15 1.35
N SER A 44 -18.48 12.63 0.29
CA SER A 44 -19.46 11.91 -0.52
C SER A 44 -18.88 11.61 -1.91
N SER A 45 -19.25 10.47 -2.46
CA SER A 45 -18.93 10.06 -3.83
C SER A 45 -20.14 9.32 -4.39
N PRO A 46 -20.52 9.49 -5.67
CA PRO A 46 -21.66 8.78 -6.26
C PRO A 46 -21.47 7.25 -6.32
N PHE A 47 -20.26 6.77 -6.05
CA PHE A 47 -19.89 5.36 -5.95
C PHE A 47 -19.99 4.80 -4.51
N LEU A 48 -20.46 5.59 -3.54
CA LEU A 48 -20.75 5.16 -2.17
C LEU A 48 -22.26 4.89 -2.01
N LEU A 49 -22.70 3.71 -2.42
CA LEU A 49 -24.11 3.29 -2.39
C LEU A 49 -24.78 3.51 -1.01
N SER A 50 -26.01 3.99 -1.04
CA SER A 50 -26.87 4.11 0.15
C SER A 50 -27.25 2.74 0.72
N ASN A 51 -27.70 2.70 1.98
CA ASN A 51 -28.18 1.46 2.59
C ASN A 51 -29.33 0.83 1.78
N ASP A 52 -30.23 1.64 1.21
CA ASP A 52 -31.40 1.15 0.50
C ASP A 52 -31.11 0.70 -0.94
N GLU A 53 -30.00 1.14 -1.54
CA GLU A 53 -29.48 0.53 -2.77
C GLU A 53 -28.87 -0.84 -2.49
N ILE A 54 -28.07 -0.96 -1.43
CA ILE A 54 -27.42 -2.22 -1.05
C ILE A 54 -28.46 -3.27 -0.58
N ARG A 55 -29.52 -2.86 0.14
CA ARG A 55 -30.63 -3.74 0.55
C ARG A 55 -31.42 -4.34 -0.64
N LYS A 56 -31.50 -3.65 -1.79
CA LYS A 56 -32.12 -4.22 -3.02
C LYS A 56 -31.34 -5.43 -3.54
N LEU A 57 -30.04 -5.51 -3.24
CA LEU A 57 -29.17 -6.65 -3.54
C LEU A 57 -29.26 -7.77 -2.47
N ARG A 58 -30.27 -7.71 -1.57
CA ARG A 58 -30.52 -8.67 -0.48
C ARG A 58 -29.39 -8.81 0.54
N ILE A 59 -28.47 -7.85 0.60
CA ILE A 59 -27.41 -7.81 1.62
C ILE A 59 -28.00 -7.42 2.97
N GLU A 60 -27.64 -8.18 4.01
CA GLU A 60 -28.06 -7.93 5.38
C GLU A 60 -27.52 -6.63 5.97
N ASP A 61 -28.30 -6.01 6.86
CA ASP A 61 -27.99 -4.73 7.50
C ASP A 61 -26.62 -4.71 8.20
N HIS A 62 -26.18 -5.84 8.77
CA HIS A 62 -24.88 -5.95 9.44
C HIS A 62 -23.67 -5.99 8.48
N ARG A 63 -23.90 -6.13 7.17
CA ARG A 63 -22.87 -6.29 6.12
C ARG A 63 -22.82 -5.10 5.14
N LEU A 64 -23.74 -4.14 5.23
CA LEU A 64 -23.89 -3.03 4.26
C LEU A 64 -22.61 -2.21 4.08
N GLU A 65 -21.93 -1.87 5.17
CA GLU A 65 -20.68 -1.08 5.11
C GLU A 65 -19.52 -1.85 4.47
N TRP A 66 -19.48 -3.18 4.66
CA TRP A 66 -18.48 -4.02 3.99
C TRP A 66 -18.75 -4.11 2.49
N TYR A 67 -20.02 -4.34 2.11
CA TYR A 67 -20.42 -4.32 0.70
C TYR A 67 -20.14 -2.95 0.05
N ARG A 68 -20.45 -1.83 0.74
CA ARG A 68 -20.14 -0.47 0.29
C ARG A 68 -18.66 -0.29 -0.01
N ARG A 69 -17.77 -0.68 0.92
CA ARG A 69 -16.32 -0.56 0.73
C ARG A 69 -15.81 -1.42 -0.43
N ARG A 70 -16.34 -2.64 -0.57
CA ARG A 70 -16.03 -3.52 -1.69
C ARG A 70 -16.46 -2.90 -3.03
N HIS A 71 -17.72 -2.49 -3.14
CA HIS A 71 -18.26 -1.85 -4.34
C HIS A 71 -17.46 -0.59 -4.69
N TYR A 72 -17.23 0.30 -3.72
CA TYR A 72 -16.45 1.53 -3.92
C TYR A 72 -15.02 1.26 -4.36
N GLN A 73 -14.36 0.18 -3.90
CA GLN A 73 -13.05 -0.22 -4.41
C GLN A 73 -13.12 -0.76 -5.84
N ASN A 74 -14.14 -1.56 -6.18
CA ASN A 74 -14.32 -2.11 -7.53
C ASN A 74 -14.66 -1.03 -8.56
N CYS A 75 -15.25 0.10 -8.17
CA CYS A 75 -15.50 1.26 -9.05
C CYS A 75 -14.22 1.91 -9.62
N PHE A 76 -13.03 1.53 -9.17
CA PHE A 76 -11.74 1.99 -9.70
C PHE A 76 -10.86 0.81 -10.18
N ALA A 77 -11.45 -0.39 -10.33
CA ALA A 77 -10.83 -1.54 -10.95
C ALA A 77 -10.34 -1.22 -12.38
N LEU A 78 -9.32 -1.92 -12.86
CA LEU A 78 -8.67 -1.57 -14.13
C LEU A 78 -9.63 -1.38 -15.31
N ASP A 79 -10.61 -2.27 -15.46
CA ASP A 79 -11.61 -2.27 -16.52
C ASP A 79 -12.59 -1.09 -16.48
N THR A 80 -12.64 -0.32 -15.39
CA THR A 80 -13.43 0.93 -15.30
C THR A 80 -12.78 2.12 -16.03
N TRP A 81 -11.46 2.06 -16.29
CA TRP A 81 -10.68 3.17 -16.88
C TRP A 81 -9.71 2.75 -18.00
N TYR A 82 -9.48 1.45 -18.21
CA TYR A 82 -8.46 0.95 -19.14
C TYR A 82 -8.67 1.47 -20.57
N GLN A 83 -9.88 1.38 -21.11
CA GLN A 83 -10.17 1.74 -22.49
C GLN A 83 -9.92 3.23 -22.79
N GLN A 84 -10.16 4.09 -21.81
CA GLN A 84 -10.02 5.54 -21.91
C GLN A 84 -8.55 6.02 -21.77
N LEU A 85 -7.67 5.14 -21.29
CA LEU A 85 -6.26 5.44 -20.99
C LEU A 85 -5.28 4.40 -21.58
N GLU A 86 -5.75 3.48 -22.42
CA GLU A 86 -5.00 2.34 -23.00
C GLU A 86 -3.63 2.75 -23.56
N LYS A 87 -3.61 3.84 -24.35
CA LYS A 87 -2.41 4.42 -24.97
C LYS A 87 -1.36 4.94 -23.98
N TYR A 88 -1.75 5.15 -22.74
CA TYR A 88 -0.97 5.74 -21.66
C TYR A 88 -0.81 4.79 -20.48
N THR A 89 -1.01 3.48 -20.66
CA THR A 89 -0.77 2.48 -19.63
C THR A 89 -0.10 1.24 -20.24
N PHE A 90 0.04 0.19 -19.45
CA PHE A 90 0.57 -1.10 -19.87
C PHE A 90 -0.41 -1.77 -20.84
N ARG A 91 0.08 -2.32 -21.96
CA ARG A 91 -0.71 -3.29 -22.74
C ARG A 91 -1.13 -4.42 -21.79
N THR A 92 -2.42 -4.68 -21.73
CA THR A 92 -3.03 -5.52 -20.70
C THR A 92 -4.11 -6.40 -21.30
N VAL A 93 -4.16 -7.64 -20.84
CA VAL A 93 -5.28 -8.57 -21.08
C VAL A 93 -5.83 -9.06 -19.74
N SER A 94 -7.06 -9.56 -19.73
CA SER A 94 -7.69 -10.12 -18.53
C SER A 94 -8.24 -11.50 -18.82
N VAL A 95 -7.95 -12.47 -17.95
CA VAL A 95 -8.64 -13.76 -17.94
C VAL A 95 -9.70 -13.76 -16.84
N GLU A 96 -10.86 -14.34 -17.15
CA GLU A 96 -11.89 -14.62 -16.15
C GLU A 96 -11.32 -15.50 -15.03
N LEU A 97 -11.64 -15.19 -13.77
CA LEU A 97 -11.42 -16.07 -12.63
C LEU A 97 -12.80 -16.41 -12.05
N LYS A 98 -13.24 -17.66 -12.10
CA LYS A 98 -14.61 -18.05 -11.70
C LYS A 98 -14.76 -18.14 -10.19
N PHE A 99 -15.99 -18.12 -9.68
CA PHE A 99 -16.29 -18.15 -8.25
C PHE A 99 -15.66 -19.36 -7.53
N GLU A 100 -15.78 -20.57 -8.09
CA GLU A 100 -15.14 -21.77 -7.55
C GLU A 100 -13.61 -21.78 -7.74
N GLU A 101 -13.10 -21.17 -8.81
CA GLU A 101 -11.66 -21.04 -9.05
C GLU A 101 -11.01 -20.08 -8.04
N ALA A 102 -11.71 -18.99 -7.67
CA ALA A 102 -11.33 -18.11 -6.57
C ALA A 102 -11.34 -18.81 -5.21
N LYS A 103 -12.32 -19.69 -4.94
CA LYS A 103 -12.31 -20.52 -3.72
C LYS A 103 -11.14 -21.50 -3.69
N ALA A 104 -10.85 -22.18 -4.80
CA ALA A 104 -9.70 -23.08 -4.89
C ALA A 104 -8.37 -22.34 -4.67
N LEU A 105 -8.26 -21.09 -5.16
CA LEU A 105 -7.10 -20.22 -4.89
C LEU A 105 -7.04 -19.75 -3.43
N ILE A 106 -8.18 -19.44 -2.79
CA ILE A 106 -8.26 -19.19 -1.33
C ILE A 106 -7.76 -20.41 -0.53
N SER A 107 -8.13 -21.64 -0.92
CA SER A 107 -7.63 -22.88 -0.30
C SER A 107 -6.13 -23.05 -0.48
N LEU A 108 -5.60 -22.79 -1.68
CA LEU A 108 -4.16 -22.86 -1.96
C LEU A 108 -3.37 -21.85 -1.12
N ILE A 109 -3.85 -20.61 -0.98
CA ILE A 109 -3.18 -19.60 -0.16
C ILE A 109 -3.13 -20.03 1.32
N LYS A 110 -4.24 -20.57 1.86
CA LYS A 110 -4.27 -21.13 3.23
C LYS A 110 -3.29 -22.29 3.41
N LEU A 111 -3.17 -23.17 2.41
CA LEU A 111 -2.20 -24.28 2.44
C LEU A 111 -0.74 -23.77 2.40
N ASN A 112 -0.47 -22.72 1.64
CA ASN A 112 0.85 -22.07 1.61
C ASN A 112 1.19 -21.42 2.98
N GLN A 113 0.25 -20.68 3.57
CA GLN A 113 0.42 -20.04 4.88
C GLN A 113 0.68 -21.08 5.99
N SER A 114 -0.17 -22.11 6.09
CA SER A 114 -0.02 -23.23 7.05
C SER A 114 1.17 -24.17 6.76
N SER A 115 1.90 -23.97 5.68
CA SER A 115 3.16 -24.68 5.40
C SER A 115 4.41 -23.88 5.83
N ASN A 116 4.28 -22.57 5.99
CA ASN A 116 5.35 -21.70 6.50
C ASN A 116 5.30 -21.59 8.04
N GLU A 117 4.10 -21.61 8.62
CA GLU A 117 3.90 -21.69 10.07
C GLU A 117 4.24 -23.10 10.58
N ARG A 118 5.21 -23.22 11.50
CA ARG A 118 5.67 -24.52 12.04
C ARG A 118 4.71 -25.14 13.08
N VAL A 119 3.40 -24.93 12.93
CA VAL A 119 2.38 -25.45 13.85
C VAL A 119 2.02 -26.89 13.48
N ALA A 120 2.72 -27.85 14.11
CA ALA A 120 2.47 -29.27 13.93
C ALA A 120 1.26 -29.76 14.76
N SER A 121 0.02 -29.45 14.35
CA SER A 121 -1.17 -30.17 14.83
C SER A 121 -2.38 -30.20 13.86
N ASP A 122 -2.87 -31.43 13.67
CA ASP A 122 -4.25 -31.86 13.42
C ASP A 122 -5.06 -31.46 12.18
N PHE A 123 -4.83 -30.35 11.47
CA PHE A 123 -5.59 -30.04 10.23
C PHE A 123 -4.75 -29.54 9.04
N LYS A 124 -3.90 -30.41 8.49
CA LYS A 124 -3.23 -30.17 7.19
C LYS A 124 -4.20 -30.40 6.02
N HIS A 125 -5.08 -29.42 5.79
CA HIS A 125 -6.07 -29.41 4.71
C HIS A 125 -5.39 -29.55 3.35
N ARG A 126 -5.45 -30.74 2.75
CA ARG A 126 -5.02 -30.96 1.37
C ARG A 126 -6.04 -30.35 0.42
N LEU A 127 -5.59 -29.92 -0.75
CA LEU A 127 -6.48 -29.59 -1.86
C LEU A 127 -7.13 -30.87 -2.38
N THR A 128 -8.41 -30.79 -2.72
CA THR A 128 -9.15 -31.86 -3.41
C THR A 128 -8.77 -31.93 -4.87
N ASP A 129 -9.01 -33.08 -5.53
CA ASP A 129 -8.80 -33.23 -6.98
C ASP A 129 -9.63 -32.22 -7.80
N SER A 130 -10.77 -31.78 -7.27
CA SER A 130 -11.60 -30.72 -7.86
C SER A 130 -10.92 -29.35 -7.79
N GLU A 131 -10.39 -28.98 -6.62
CA GLU A 131 -9.63 -27.73 -6.46
C GLU A 131 -8.34 -27.74 -7.29
N LEU A 132 -7.61 -28.86 -7.32
CA LEU A 132 -6.42 -29.03 -8.16
C LEU A 132 -6.75 -28.86 -9.66
N LYS A 133 -7.89 -29.39 -10.11
CA LYS A 133 -8.37 -29.18 -11.49
C LYS A 133 -8.77 -27.72 -11.74
N LEU A 134 -9.47 -27.08 -10.81
CA LEU A 134 -9.85 -25.66 -10.92
C LEU A 134 -8.61 -24.76 -11.00
N LEU A 135 -7.62 -24.99 -10.14
CA LEU A 135 -6.32 -24.30 -10.17
C LEU A 135 -5.60 -24.54 -11.49
N LYS A 136 -5.60 -25.77 -12.02
CA LYS A 136 -4.97 -26.06 -13.31
C LYS A 136 -5.66 -25.36 -14.48
N ASN A 137 -6.99 -25.24 -14.46
CA ASN A 137 -7.72 -24.45 -15.45
C ASN A 137 -7.30 -22.95 -15.44
N ILE A 138 -6.87 -22.40 -14.29
CA ILE A 138 -6.35 -21.03 -14.20
C ILE A 138 -4.98 -20.95 -14.88
N GLU A 139 -4.05 -21.87 -14.58
CA GLU A 139 -2.73 -21.90 -15.21
C GLU A 139 -2.85 -21.97 -16.73
N GLU A 140 -3.65 -22.91 -17.24
CA GLU A 140 -3.82 -23.14 -18.69
C GLU A 140 -4.46 -21.94 -19.39
N ARG A 141 -5.43 -21.27 -18.75
CA ARG A 141 -6.06 -20.06 -19.28
C ARG A 141 -5.09 -18.87 -19.33
N ILE A 142 -4.19 -18.74 -18.35
CA ILE A 142 -3.13 -17.72 -18.38
C ILE A 142 -2.09 -18.07 -19.45
N ASP A 143 -1.64 -19.33 -19.52
CA ASP A 143 -0.69 -19.80 -20.53
C ASP A 143 -1.19 -19.56 -21.96
N ASP A 144 -2.43 -19.93 -22.27
CA ASP A 144 -3.00 -19.74 -23.60
C ASP A 144 -3.24 -18.26 -23.93
N CYS A 145 -3.64 -17.46 -22.93
CA CYS A 145 -3.75 -16.01 -23.10
C CYS A 145 -2.38 -15.36 -23.36
N MET A 146 -1.32 -15.82 -22.69
CA MET A 146 0.05 -15.33 -22.93
C MET A 146 0.58 -15.75 -24.31
N LYS A 147 0.34 -17.00 -24.75
CA LYS A 147 0.70 -17.48 -26.10
C LYS A 147 -0.01 -16.70 -27.22
N GLN A 148 -1.31 -16.40 -27.04
CA GLN A 148 -2.08 -15.59 -28.01
C GLN A 148 -1.53 -14.16 -28.18
N HIS A 149 -0.74 -13.68 -27.23
CA HIS A 149 -0.15 -12.35 -27.21
C HIS A 149 1.37 -12.41 -27.01
N GLU A 150 2.06 -13.35 -27.67
CA GLU A 150 3.50 -13.61 -27.50
C GLU A 150 4.36 -12.32 -27.64
N GLU A 151 4.08 -11.47 -28.62
CA GLU A 151 4.76 -10.16 -28.80
C GLU A 151 4.47 -9.12 -27.70
N MET A 152 3.45 -9.35 -26.87
CA MET A 152 3.20 -8.58 -25.64
C MET A 152 4.00 -9.14 -24.46
N PHE A 153 4.14 -10.47 -24.38
CA PHE A 153 4.66 -11.18 -23.22
C PHE A 153 6.02 -11.87 -23.42
N LYS A 154 6.73 -11.57 -24.52
CA LYS A 154 8.12 -12.02 -24.74
C LYS A 154 9.10 -11.58 -23.65
N ASN A 155 8.83 -10.44 -23.00
CA ASN A 155 9.54 -10.01 -21.80
C ASN A 155 8.92 -10.56 -20.50
N GLY A 156 8.01 -11.54 -20.57
CA GLY A 156 7.17 -11.95 -19.45
C GLY A 156 6.03 -10.95 -19.19
N ALA A 157 5.39 -11.11 -18.04
CA ALA A 157 4.24 -10.34 -17.60
C ALA A 157 4.32 -9.98 -16.11
N PHE A 158 3.44 -9.08 -15.70
CA PHE A 158 3.07 -8.85 -14.29
C PHE A 158 1.60 -9.20 -14.08
N VAL A 159 1.26 -9.91 -13.00
CA VAL A 159 -0.12 -10.35 -12.72
C VAL A 159 -0.71 -9.77 -11.44
N LYS A 160 -2.00 -9.44 -11.49
CA LYS A 160 -2.78 -8.88 -10.36
C LYS A 160 -4.27 -9.26 -10.47
N LEU A 161 -5.08 -8.92 -9.46
CA LEU A 161 -6.54 -8.90 -9.57
C LEU A 161 -7.04 -7.51 -9.98
N ASN A 162 -8.35 -7.38 -10.27
CA ASN A 162 -9.07 -6.13 -10.61
C ASN A 162 -8.53 -4.88 -9.86
N THR A 163 -8.36 -5.00 -8.54
CA THR A 163 -8.22 -3.87 -7.60
C THR A 163 -6.89 -3.77 -6.86
N ARG A 164 -6.10 -4.85 -6.74
CA ARG A 164 -4.79 -4.82 -6.06
C ARG A 164 -3.77 -5.79 -6.66
N SER A 165 -2.52 -5.34 -6.55
CA SER A 165 -1.28 -5.98 -7.00
C SER A 165 -0.60 -6.79 -5.86
N PRO A 166 0.01 -7.96 -6.11
CA PRO A 166 0.67 -8.81 -5.10
C PRO A 166 2.03 -8.28 -4.60
N LYS A 167 2.19 -6.95 -4.46
CA LYS A 167 3.45 -6.27 -4.05
C LYS A 167 3.93 -6.66 -2.62
N ASP A 168 3.23 -7.54 -1.90
CA ASP A 168 3.59 -8.05 -0.57
C ASP A 168 4.38 -9.38 -0.58
N VAL A 169 4.40 -10.12 -1.70
CA VAL A 169 5.09 -11.43 -1.77
C VAL A 169 6.61 -11.30 -1.61
N PRO A 170 7.31 -10.37 -2.28
CA PRO A 170 8.77 -10.23 -2.12
C PRO A 170 9.19 -9.86 -0.68
N TRP A 171 8.32 -9.21 0.09
CA TRP A 171 8.60 -8.88 1.50
C TRP A 171 8.56 -10.11 2.42
N ARG A 172 7.88 -11.18 2.02
CA ARG A 172 7.70 -12.41 2.81
C ARG A 172 8.75 -13.48 2.44
N GLU A 173 8.96 -13.70 1.15
CA GLU A 173 9.75 -14.84 0.62
C GLU A 173 11.27 -14.60 0.58
N HIS A 174 11.86 -14.15 1.69
CA HIS A 174 13.29 -13.90 1.81
C HIS A 174 14.20 -15.14 1.68
N GLU A 175 13.67 -16.35 1.90
CA GLU A 175 14.39 -17.61 1.67
C GLU A 175 14.30 -18.11 0.21
N ASN A 176 13.56 -17.41 -0.67
CA ASN A 176 13.40 -17.81 -2.08
C ASN A 176 14.71 -17.61 -2.86
N PRO A 177 15.34 -18.66 -3.41
CA PRO A 177 16.66 -18.55 -4.03
C PRO A 177 16.71 -17.64 -5.26
N ILE A 178 15.62 -17.55 -6.02
CA ILE A 178 15.51 -16.65 -7.18
C ILE A 178 15.54 -15.19 -6.71
N TYR A 179 14.85 -14.90 -5.60
CA TYR A 179 14.82 -13.56 -5.04
C TYR A 179 16.17 -13.19 -4.39
N GLN A 180 16.82 -14.11 -3.67
CA GLN A 180 18.19 -13.92 -3.17
C GLN A 180 19.19 -13.65 -4.31
N GLN A 181 19.10 -14.38 -5.42
CA GLN A 181 19.92 -14.14 -6.60
C GLN A 181 19.67 -12.76 -7.22
N LEU A 182 18.41 -12.33 -7.31
CA LEU A 182 18.06 -10.98 -7.78
C LEU A 182 18.61 -9.89 -6.84
N VAL A 183 18.50 -10.07 -5.51
CA VAL A 183 19.09 -9.13 -4.54
C VAL A 183 20.61 -9.05 -4.75
N GLN A 184 21.31 -10.18 -4.90
CA GLN A 184 22.75 -10.16 -5.14
C GLN A 184 23.12 -9.42 -6.44
N ILE A 185 22.39 -9.68 -7.54
CA ILE A 185 22.61 -9.00 -8.83
C ILE A 185 22.48 -7.48 -8.71
N GLU A 186 21.53 -6.96 -7.93
CA GLU A 186 21.36 -5.52 -7.72
C GLU A 186 22.41 -4.94 -6.75
N MET A 187 22.84 -5.71 -5.74
CA MET A 187 23.90 -5.29 -4.82
C MET A 187 25.28 -5.23 -5.50
N ASP A 188 25.57 -6.18 -6.40
CA ASP A 188 26.83 -6.24 -7.16
C ASP A 188 26.98 -5.08 -8.17
N GLN A 189 25.89 -4.35 -8.46
CA GLN A 189 25.86 -3.16 -9.31
C GLN A 189 26.07 -1.84 -8.53
N LEU A 190 26.13 -1.87 -7.19
CA LEU A 190 26.24 -0.66 -6.38
C LEU A 190 27.64 -0.01 -6.49
N GLN A 191 27.65 1.30 -6.77
CA GLN A 191 28.85 2.13 -6.72
C GLN A 191 29.16 2.61 -5.29
N GLU A 192 28.12 2.75 -4.46
CA GLU A 192 28.20 3.17 -3.06
C GLU A 192 27.24 2.33 -2.21
N ASN A 193 27.75 1.66 -1.18
CA ASN A 193 26.93 0.81 -0.32
C ASN A 193 26.39 1.61 0.88
N THR A 194 25.63 2.68 0.61
CA THR A 194 24.89 3.41 1.67
C THR A 194 23.57 2.72 1.97
N PRO A 195 22.95 2.87 3.16
CA PRO A 195 21.63 2.30 3.43
C PRO A 195 20.56 2.72 2.41
N ASN A 196 20.69 3.93 1.85
CA ASN A 196 19.84 4.43 0.78
C ASN A 196 20.02 3.65 -0.53
N HIS A 197 21.26 3.46 -0.99
CA HIS A 197 21.56 2.71 -2.21
C HIS A 197 21.25 1.22 -2.07
N VAL A 198 21.56 0.62 -0.92
CA VAL A 198 21.24 -0.77 -0.56
C VAL A 198 19.72 -1.01 -0.58
N TYR A 199 18.91 -0.08 -0.06
CA TYR A 199 17.45 -0.17 -0.14
C TYR A 199 16.94 -0.01 -1.58
N ILE A 200 17.55 0.85 -2.41
CA ILE A 200 17.19 0.98 -3.85
C ILE A 200 17.47 -0.32 -4.62
N ALA A 201 18.61 -0.98 -4.38
CA ALA A 201 18.90 -2.30 -4.94
C ALA A 201 17.85 -3.34 -4.54
N PHE A 202 17.44 -3.34 -3.26
CA PHE A 202 16.38 -4.21 -2.76
C PHE A 202 15.02 -3.93 -3.42
N LEU A 203 14.63 -2.66 -3.59
CA LEU A 203 13.41 -2.27 -4.32
C LEU A 203 13.40 -2.82 -5.75
N LYS A 204 14.52 -2.68 -6.47
CA LYS A 204 14.64 -3.23 -7.83
C LYS A 204 14.51 -4.75 -7.83
N ALA A 205 15.23 -5.45 -6.95
CA ALA A 205 15.19 -6.90 -6.84
C ALA A 205 13.77 -7.43 -6.54
N MET A 206 13.04 -6.75 -5.65
CA MET A 206 11.62 -7.06 -5.38
C MET A 206 10.72 -6.87 -6.59
N ASN A 207 10.87 -5.74 -7.27
CA ASN A 207 10.07 -5.45 -8.45
C ASN A 207 10.34 -6.54 -9.50
N LYS A 208 11.61 -6.87 -9.75
CA LYS A 208 12.08 -7.93 -10.65
C LYS A 208 11.56 -9.34 -10.28
N SER A 209 11.41 -9.67 -8.99
CA SER A 209 10.94 -11.01 -8.57
C SER A 209 9.44 -11.25 -8.79
N MET A 210 8.66 -10.22 -9.12
CA MET A 210 7.25 -10.34 -9.52
C MET A 210 7.04 -10.60 -11.03
N ARG A 211 8.12 -10.83 -11.80
CA ARG A 211 8.08 -11.15 -13.24
C ARG A 211 7.71 -12.61 -13.48
N VAL A 212 6.58 -12.85 -14.16
CA VAL A 212 6.08 -14.20 -14.48
C VAL A 212 6.12 -14.48 -15.98
N ARG A 213 6.36 -15.73 -16.39
CA ARG A 213 6.51 -16.15 -17.81
C ARG A 213 5.45 -17.13 -18.28
N ASN A 214 4.63 -17.65 -17.38
CA ASN A 214 3.64 -18.70 -17.62
C ASN A 214 2.58 -18.71 -16.52
N GLY A 215 1.50 -19.44 -16.74
CA GLY A 215 0.37 -19.58 -15.81
C GLY A 215 0.74 -20.20 -14.47
N LYS A 216 1.76 -21.06 -14.41
CA LYS A 216 2.28 -21.62 -13.15
C LYS A 216 3.00 -20.56 -12.31
N GLU A 217 3.94 -19.81 -12.90
CA GLU A 217 4.61 -18.67 -12.23
C GLU A 217 3.59 -17.62 -11.77
N ALA A 218 2.55 -17.36 -12.58
CA ALA A 218 1.46 -16.46 -12.24
C ALA A 218 0.60 -16.95 -11.07
N LEU A 219 0.16 -18.21 -11.09
CA LEU A 219 -0.62 -18.81 -10.01
C LEU A 219 0.19 -18.89 -8.73
N GLU A 220 1.47 -19.29 -8.82
CA GLU A 220 2.40 -19.30 -7.70
C GLU A 220 2.50 -17.92 -7.03
N LEU A 221 2.78 -16.85 -7.79
CA LEU A 221 2.86 -15.48 -7.27
C LEU A 221 1.55 -15.03 -6.60
N LEU A 222 0.40 -15.24 -7.25
CA LEU A 222 -0.90 -14.88 -6.69
C LEU A 222 -1.21 -15.67 -5.41
N SER A 223 -0.83 -16.96 -5.36
CA SER A 223 -1.09 -17.87 -4.24
C SER A 223 -0.23 -17.61 -2.98
N ARG A 224 0.77 -16.74 -3.07
CA ARG A 224 1.65 -16.35 -1.96
C ARG A 224 1.27 -15.02 -1.32
N SER A 225 0.35 -14.26 -1.94
CA SER A 225 -0.01 -12.91 -1.52
C SER A 225 -1.17 -12.90 -0.53
N GLN A 226 -0.94 -12.27 0.63
CA GLN A 226 -1.99 -11.93 1.59
C GLN A 226 -2.92 -10.85 1.02
N ARG A 227 -2.40 -9.94 0.18
CA ARG A 227 -3.22 -8.92 -0.49
C ARG A 227 -4.22 -9.54 -1.48
N ILE A 228 -3.81 -10.57 -2.21
CA ILE A 228 -4.71 -11.32 -3.10
C ILE A 228 -5.72 -12.13 -2.28
N TYR A 229 -5.29 -12.82 -1.23
CA TYR A 229 -6.18 -13.54 -0.31
C TYR A 229 -7.34 -12.69 0.21
N GLU A 230 -7.03 -11.52 0.79
CA GLU A 230 -8.02 -10.58 1.32
C GLU A 230 -9.03 -10.11 0.26
N ASP A 231 -8.61 -9.92 -0.98
CA ASP A 231 -9.49 -9.43 -2.06
C ASP A 231 -10.36 -10.56 -2.63
N LEU A 232 -9.82 -11.78 -2.75
CA LEU A 232 -10.61 -12.97 -3.07
C LEU A 232 -11.65 -13.25 -1.98
N GLN A 233 -11.30 -13.11 -0.69
CA GLN A 233 -12.27 -13.20 0.40
C GLN A 233 -13.40 -12.17 0.22
N LYS A 234 -13.06 -10.86 0.14
CA LYS A 234 -14.06 -9.78 -0.05
C LYS A 234 -14.96 -10.00 -1.27
N ASN A 235 -14.42 -10.55 -2.37
CA ASN A 235 -15.19 -10.77 -3.59
C ASN A 235 -16.05 -12.03 -3.57
N THR A 236 -15.62 -13.10 -2.89
CA THR A 236 -16.40 -14.34 -2.74
C THR A 236 -17.46 -14.27 -1.61
N GLU A 237 -17.25 -13.41 -0.61
CA GLU A 237 -18.09 -13.20 0.59
C GLU A 237 -19.59 -13.05 0.33
N PHE A 238 -19.96 -12.46 -0.82
CA PHE A 238 -21.35 -12.10 -1.15
C PHE A 238 -22.05 -13.07 -2.12
N GLY A 239 -21.46 -14.23 -2.38
CA GLY A 239 -22.02 -15.26 -3.26
C GLY A 239 -21.77 -15.01 -4.75
N GLU A 240 -22.07 -16.01 -5.57
CA GLU A 240 -21.74 -16.03 -7.01
C GLU A 240 -22.47 -14.94 -7.81
N GLU A 241 -23.74 -14.66 -7.51
CA GLU A 241 -24.54 -13.61 -8.19
C GLU A 241 -23.94 -12.20 -8.05
N LEU A 242 -23.13 -11.96 -7.01
CA LEU A 242 -22.48 -10.69 -6.73
C LEU A 242 -20.95 -10.80 -6.80
N TYR A 243 -20.40 -11.89 -7.33
CA TYR A 243 -18.96 -12.08 -7.48
C TYR A 243 -18.45 -11.44 -8.79
N ASP A 244 -17.34 -10.72 -8.70
CA ASP A 244 -16.55 -10.25 -9.85
C ASP A 244 -15.08 -10.25 -9.44
N SER A 245 -14.25 -10.96 -10.21
CA SER A 245 -12.79 -10.88 -10.20
C SER A 245 -12.23 -11.52 -11.47
N LYS A 246 -11.15 -10.95 -11.97
CA LYS A 246 -10.40 -11.34 -13.16
C LYS A 246 -8.92 -11.36 -12.77
N ILE A 247 -8.14 -12.25 -13.37
CA ILE A 247 -6.69 -12.15 -13.31
C ILE A 247 -6.25 -11.26 -14.48
N ILE A 248 -5.63 -10.15 -14.12
CA ILE A 248 -5.11 -9.14 -15.02
C ILE A 248 -3.66 -9.48 -15.33
N ILE A 249 -3.32 -9.58 -16.61
CA ILE A 249 -1.98 -9.90 -17.13
C ILE A 249 -1.48 -8.67 -17.90
N ARG A 250 -0.49 -7.98 -17.34
CA ARG A 250 0.12 -6.77 -17.92
C ARG A 250 1.46 -7.08 -18.58
N GLU A 251 1.78 -6.37 -19.66
CA GLU A 251 3.10 -6.47 -20.28
C GLU A 251 4.21 -6.09 -19.29
N TRP A 252 5.37 -6.71 -19.45
CA TRP A 252 6.54 -6.35 -18.65
C TRP A 252 7.34 -5.22 -19.32
N ILE A 253 7.48 -4.09 -18.62
CA ILE A 253 8.25 -2.93 -19.07
C ILE A 253 9.44 -2.72 -18.14
N ASP A 254 10.63 -3.18 -18.56
CA ASP A 254 11.84 -3.11 -17.74
C ASP A 254 12.20 -1.67 -17.34
N GLU A 255 11.89 -0.65 -18.15
CA GLU A 255 12.08 0.79 -17.80
C GLU A 255 11.39 1.19 -16.49
N VAL A 256 10.18 0.68 -16.22
CA VAL A 256 9.42 0.97 -14.99
C VAL A 256 10.07 0.32 -13.77
N ILE A 257 10.63 -0.87 -13.98
CA ILE A 257 11.24 -1.70 -12.94
C ILE A 257 12.64 -1.19 -12.57
N GLU A 258 13.38 -0.69 -13.57
CA GLU A 258 14.73 -0.14 -13.39
C GLU A 258 14.76 1.29 -12.87
N ASN A 259 13.67 2.05 -12.98
CA ASN A 259 13.64 3.45 -12.58
C ASN A 259 12.52 3.74 -11.55
N PRO A 260 12.53 3.08 -10.36
CA PRO A 260 11.48 3.25 -9.35
C PRO A 260 11.34 4.69 -8.83
N GLN A 261 12.31 5.58 -9.09
CA GLN A 261 12.19 7.00 -8.75
C GLN A 261 11.01 7.70 -9.44
N TYR A 262 10.58 7.22 -10.62
CA TYR A 262 9.50 7.86 -11.37
C TYR A 262 8.10 7.33 -11.08
N GLU A 263 7.91 6.42 -10.10
CA GLU A 263 6.56 6.05 -9.60
C GLU A 263 6.07 7.14 -8.62
N PHE A 264 4.93 7.78 -8.92
CA PHE A 264 4.33 8.85 -8.11
C PHE A 264 2.87 8.57 -7.79
N ARG A 265 2.48 8.79 -6.53
CA ARG A 265 1.09 8.75 -6.09
C ARG A 265 0.49 10.15 -6.04
N CYS A 266 -0.64 10.34 -6.72
CA CYS A 266 -1.29 11.61 -6.93
C CYS A 266 -2.72 11.61 -6.36
N PHE A 267 -3.11 12.68 -5.66
CA PHE A 267 -4.39 12.78 -4.97
C PHE A 267 -5.28 13.83 -5.62
N VAL A 268 -6.43 13.38 -6.13
CA VAL A 268 -7.37 14.19 -6.91
C VAL A 268 -8.69 14.33 -6.14
N HIS A 269 -9.15 15.57 -5.95
CA HIS A 269 -10.45 15.87 -5.37
C HIS A 269 -11.12 17.00 -6.15
N GLU A 270 -12.43 16.90 -6.37
CA GLU A 270 -13.26 17.80 -7.19
C GLU A 270 -12.59 18.20 -8.52
N ASN A 271 -12.09 17.22 -9.28
CA ASN A 271 -11.36 17.40 -10.55
C ASN A 271 -10.09 18.26 -10.45
N ARG A 272 -9.48 18.38 -9.26
CA ARG A 272 -8.21 19.06 -9.04
C ARG A 272 -7.16 18.11 -8.46
N LEU A 273 -5.97 18.09 -9.04
CA LEU A 273 -4.80 17.40 -8.49
C LEU A 273 -4.16 18.26 -7.40
N ASN A 274 -4.36 17.92 -6.13
CA ASN A 274 -3.97 18.76 -4.99
C ASN A 274 -2.71 18.28 -4.26
N ALA A 275 -2.31 17.02 -4.44
CA ALA A 275 -1.07 16.51 -3.86
C ALA A 275 -0.40 15.46 -4.75
N ILE A 276 0.93 15.49 -4.78
CA ILE A 276 1.81 14.55 -5.49
C ILE A 276 2.84 14.03 -4.48
N SER A 277 3.06 12.72 -4.42
CA SER A 277 4.08 12.07 -3.62
C SER A 277 4.96 11.20 -4.50
N GLN A 278 6.27 11.22 -4.27
CA GLN A 278 7.13 10.07 -4.55
C GLN A 278 6.50 8.80 -3.94
N TYR A 279 6.37 7.72 -4.71
CA TYR A 279 5.69 6.49 -4.26
C TYR A 279 6.53 5.70 -3.27
N PHE A 280 7.78 5.39 -3.62
CA PHE A 280 8.75 4.70 -2.75
C PHE A 280 9.37 5.69 -1.77
N CYS A 281 8.61 6.05 -0.74
CA CYS A 281 8.86 7.20 0.15
C CYS A 281 10.03 7.05 1.14
N ASP A 282 10.57 5.85 1.31
CA ASP A 282 11.54 5.54 2.36
C ASP A 282 12.97 6.02 2.02
N VAL A 283 13.32 6.05 0.73
CA VAL A 283 14.64 6.39 0.17
C VAL A 283 14.67 7.73 -0.57
N LYS A 284 15.81 8.42 -0.53
CA LYS A 284 16.09 9.55 -1.42
C LYS A 284 16.43 9.03 -2.81
N PHE A 285 15.89 9.68 -3.84
CA PHE A 285 16.45 9.64 -5.19
C PHE A 285 16.97 11.03 -5.54
N GLN A 286 18.29 11.16 -5.77
CA GLN A 286 18.91 12.47 -6.01
C GLN A 286 18.31 13.17 -7.24
N GLU A 287 18.08 12.42 -8.32
CA GLU A 287 17.45 12.92 -9.55
C GLU A 287 16.08 13.59 -9.31
N LEU A 288 15.29 13.13 -8.34
CA LEU A 288 14.01 13.77 -8.00
C LEU A 288 14.17 15.12 -7.30
N CYS A 289 15.27 15.30 -6.56
CA CYS A 289 15.60 16.60 -5.97
C CYS A 289 15.97 17.59 -7.07
N ASP A 290 16.72 17.12 -8.07
CA ASP A 290 17.24 17.94 -9.16
C ASP A 290 16.15 18.30 -10.20
N ARG A 291 15.19 17.39 -10.44
CA ARG A 291 14.16 17.51 -11.51
C ARG A 291 12.73 17.71 -10.99
N LYS A 292 12.54 18.03 -9.69
CA LYS A 292 11.24 18.16 -9.01
C LYS A 292 10.20 18.97 -9.80
N LEU A 293 10.57 20.17 -10.26
CA LEU A 293 9.64 21.08 -10.95
C LEU A 293 9.30 20.62 -12.38
N GLU A 294 10.25 19.99 -13.07
CA GLU A 294 10.06 19.42 -14.41
C GLU A 294 9.04 18.26 -14.37
N ILE A 295 9.22 17.35 -13.40
CA ILE A 295 8.34 16.20 -13.16
C ILE A 295 6.94 16.67 -12.75
N GLN A 296 6.84 17.70 -11.90
CA GLN A 296 5.56 18.28 -11.50
C GLN A 296 4.79 18.89 -12.69
N HIS A 297 5.50 19.56 -13.61
CA HIS A 297 4.90 20.11 -14.82
C HIS A 297 4.39 19.00 -15.75
N GLN A 298 5.18 17.95 -16.00
CA GLN A 298 4.75 16.81 -16.83
C GLN A 298 3.51 16.10 -16.26
N ILE A 299 3.47 15.85 -14.95
CA ILE A 299 2.32 15.24 -14.28
C ILE A 299 1.08 16.13 -14.39
N ASN A 300 1.22 17.44 -14.20
CA ASN A 300 0.11 18.39 -14.31
C ASN A 300 -0.43 18.49 -15.73
N ASP A 301 0.43 18.60 -16.73
CA ASP A 301 0.03 18.73 -18.13
C ASP A 301 -0.67 17.46 -18.61
N PHE A 302 -0.18 16.27 -18.22
CA PHE A 302 -0.86 15.01 -18.51
C PHE A 302 -2.20 14.89 -17.78
N PHE A 303 -2.27 15.29 -16.51
CA PHE A 303 -3.51 15.28 -15.74
C PHE A 303 -4.59 16.18 -16.38
N GLN A 304 -4.23 17.42 -16.73
CA GLN A 304 -5.15 18.40 -17.30
C GLN A 304 -5.62 18.02 -18.72
N ASN A 305 -4.71 17.59 -19.59
CA ASN A 305 -5.01 17.36 -21.01
C ASN A 305 -5.51 15.94 -21.32
N THR A 306 -5.22 14.94 -20.47
CA THR A 306 -5.60 13.54 -20.71
C THR A 306 -6.52 13.01 -19.62
N VAL A 307 -6.12 13.09 -18.35
CA VAL A 307 -6.80 12.36 -17.26
C VAL A 307 -8.18 12.95 -16.96
N LEU A 308 -8.30 14.28 -16.90
CA LEU A 308 -9.58 14.96 -16.69
C LEU A 308 -10.61 14.75 -17.81
N THR A 309 -10.16 14.43 -19.03
CA THR A 309 -11.05 14.10 -20.16
C THR A 309 -11.37 12.61 -20.25
N SER A 310 -10.56 11.74 -19.64
CA SER A 310 -10.71 10.28 -19.70
C SER A 310 -11.40 9.66 -18.47
N ILE A 311 -11.28 10.27 -17.29
CA ILE A 311 -11.83 9.75 -16.02
C ILE A 311 -13.07 10.55 -15.58
N THR A 312 -14.17 9.85 -15.33
CA THR A 312 -15.45 10.46 -14.88
C THR A 312 -15.57 10.63 -13.37
N HIS A 313 -14.71 9.98 -12.58
CA HIS A 313 -14.72 10.09 -11.13
C HIS A 313 -14.14 11.45 -10.70
N ALA A 314 -14.91 12.28 -10.00
CA ALA A 314 -14.41 13.58 -9.55
C ALA A 314 -13.38 13.53 -8.42
N SER A 315 -13.13 12.37 -7.81
CA SER A 315 -12.16 12.21 -6.71
C SER A 315 -11.59 10.80 -6.66
N PHE A 316 -10.26 10.70 -6.70
CA PHE A 316 -9.52 9.45 -6.78
C PHE A 316 -8.06 9.62 -6.36
N VAL A 317 -7.36 8.51 -6.18
CA VAL A 317 -5.90 8.47 -6.08
C VAL A 317 -5.37 7.74 -7.31
N ILE A 318 -4.43 8.33 -8.02
CA ILE A 318 -3.85 7.79 -9.26
C ILE A 318 -2.35 7.64 -9.10
N ASP A 319 -1.83 6.50 -9.54
CA ASP A 319 -0.39 6.22 -9.56
C ASP A 319 0.12 6.41 -10.99
N PHE A 320 1.11 7.29 -11.16
CA PHE A 320 1.76 7.58 -12.45
C PHE A 320 3.19 7.03 -12.50
N PHE A 321 3.66 6.70 -13.69
CA PHE A 321 5.07 6.55 -14.03
C PHE A 321 5.48 7.66 -15.01
N VAL A 322 6.48 8.48 -14.68
CA VAL A 322 7.00 9.51 -15.59
C VAL A 322 8.14 8.91 -16.41
N SER A 323 7.82 8.27 -17.55
CA SER A 323 8.82 7.59 -18.39
C SER A 323 9.71 8.59 -19.14
N PRO A 324 11.05 8.48 -19.03
CA PRO A 324 11.98 9.23 -19.85
C PRO A 324 11.83 9.00 -21.37
N THR A 325 11.24 7.89 -21.81
CA THR A 325 11.09 7.55 -23.24
C THR A 325 9.65 7.55 -23.77
N ARG A 326 8.64 7.55 -22.88
CA ARG A 326 7.20 7.41 -23.23
C ARG A 326 6.31 8.54 -22.69
N GLY A 327 6.85 9.42 -21.85
CA GLY A 327 6.08 10.43 -21.13
C GLY A 327 5.31 9.84 -19.94
N VAL A 328 4.27 10.54 -19.48
CA VAL A 328 3.51 10.10 -18.30
C VAL A 328 2.60 8.91 -18.65
N MET A 329 2.75 7.83 -17.89
CA MET A 329 1.93 6.62 -17.95
C MET A 329 1.11 6.45 -16.66
N VAL A 330 -0.05 5.83 -16.75
CA VAL A 330 -0.92 5.47 -15.63
C VAL A 330 -0.64 4.03 -15.19
N ILE A 331 -0.37 3.83 -13.91
CA ILE A 331 -0.13 2.52 -13.31
C ILE A 331 -1.43 1.97 -12.72
N GLU A 332 -2.01 2.66 -11.75
CA GLU A 332 -3.11 2.14 -10.94
C GLU A 332 -4.04 3.29 -10.51
N LEU A 333 -5.35 3.03 -10.51
CA LEU A 333 -6.37 3.96 -10.02
C LEU A 333 -6.96 3.38 -8.74
N ASN A 334 -7.22 4.24 -7.77
CA ASN A 334 -7.72 3.87 -6.45
C ASN A 334 -8.83 4.85 -6.02
N PRO A 335 -9.77 4.45 -5.17
CA PRO A 335 -10.74 5.38 -4.60
C PRO A 335 -10.05 6.39 -3.68
N PHE A 336 -10.66 7.56 -3.49
CA PHE A 336 -10.14 8.58 -2.56
C PHE A 336 -10.44 8.19 -1.09
N HIS A 337 -9.66 7.26 -0.53
CA HIS A 337 -9.79 6.80 0.86
C HIS A 337 -8.51 6.17 1.42
N ILE A 338 -8.49 5.93 2.74
CA ILE A 338 -7.36 5.40 3.50
C ILE A 338 -6.85 4.01 3.04
N GLY A 339 -7.64 3.24 2.27
CA GLY A 339 -7.18 2.00 1.64
C GLY A 339 -6.09 2.20 0.57
N ALA A 340 -5.99 3.40 -0.01
CA ALA A 340 -4.83 3.80 -0.80
C ALA A 340 -3.75 4.36 0.14
N GLY A 341 -2.57 3.72 0.21
CA GLY A 341 -1.49 4.19 1.10
C GLY A 341 -1.04 5.62 0.77
N ALA A 342 -0.80 6.47 1.77
CA ALA A 342 -0.60 7.91 1.54
C ALA A 342 0.82 8.35 1.18
N CYS A 343 1.80 7.42 1.15
CA CYS A 343 3.22 7.69 0.88
C CYS A 343 3.77 8.80 1.80
N LEU A 344 4.19 9.97 1.28
CA LEU A 344 4.72 11.09 2.08
C LEU A 344 3.61 12.00 2.69
N PHE A 345 2.35 11.62 2.56
CA PHE A 345 1.20 12.28 3.20
C PHE A 345 0.57 11.39 4.28
N SER A 346 -0.34 11.97 5.06
CA SER A 346 -1.11 11.30 6.10
C SER A 346 -2.61 11.58 5.92
N TRP A 347 -3.41 10.52 5.74
CA TRP A 347 -4.88 10.62 5.66
C TRP A 347 -5.55 11.24 6.90
N LYS A 348 -4.82 11.36 8.02
CA LYS A 348 -5.29 12.01 9.25
C LYS A 348 -4.86 13.48 9.34
N GLN A 349 -3.65 13.82 8.89
CA GLN A 349 -3.07 15.16 9.08
C GLN A 349 -3.20 16.02 7.81
N ASP A 350 -2.86 15.48 6.65
CA ASP A 350 -2.80 16.21 5.38
C ASP A 350 -4.11 16.17 4.58
N ARG A 351 -5.19 15.64 5.16
CA ARG A 351 -6.45 15.41 4.43
C ARG A 351 -7.01 16.67 3.77
N GLN A 352 -6.84 17.83 4.40
CA GLN A 352 -7.24 19.12 3.83
C GLN A 352 -6.36 19.57 2.66
N ILE A 353 -5.07 19.22 2.67
CA ILE A 353 -4.14 19.50 1.56
C ILE A 353 -4.53 18.65 0.35
N MET A 354 -4.69 17.33 0.55
CA MET A 354 -5.07 16.38 -0.51
C MET A 354 -6.47 16.66 -1.12
N MET A 355 -7.34 17.37 -0.40
CA MET A 355 -8.68 17.76 -0.88
C MET A 355 -8.76 19.17 -1.47
N PHE A 356 -8.17 20.17 -0.82
CA PHE A 356 -8.45 21.58 -1.11
C PHE A 356 -7.20 22.49 -1.16
N GLY A 357 -6.01 21.95 -0.90
CA GLY A 357 -4.79 22.74 -0.80
C GLY A 357 -4.38 23.44 -2.10
N PRO A 358 -3.46 24.41 -2.03
CA PRO A 358 -2.54 24.64 -3.14
C PRO A 358 -1.74 23.34 -3.37
N GLN A 359 -1.37 23.05 -4.63
CA GLN A 359 -0.78 21.75 -4.94
C GLN A 359 0.58 21.55 -4.24
N GLU A 360 0.69 20.51 -3.42
CA GLU A 360 1.94 20.14 -2.76
C GLU A 360 2.61 18.94 -3.44
N PHE A 361 3.92 19.04 -3.73
CA PHE A 361 4.73 17.92 -4.20
C PHE A 361 5.79 17.52 -3.14
N ARG A 362 5.58 16.37 -2.51
CA ARG A 362 6.52 15.78 -1.54
C ARG A 362 7.42 14.75 -2.21
N ILE A 363 8.72 14.86 -1.93
CA ILE A 363 9.76 13.87 -2.24
C ILE A 363 10.60 13.65 -0.98
N LYS A 364 11.34 12.54 -0.92
CA LYS A 364 12.25 12.23 0.19
C LYS A 364 13.61 12.90 -0.07
N GLU A 365 13.86 14.02 0.59
CA GLU A 365 15.05 14.87 0.34
C GLU A 365 16.29 14.44 1.15
N GLN A 366 16.10 13.62 2.20
CA GLN A 366 17.15 13.07 3.06
C GLN A 366 17.41 11.59 2.75
N ASN A 367 18.68 11.20 2.65
CA ASN A 367 19.07 9.79 2.49
C ASN A 367 18.50 8.93 3.63
N ALA A 368 18.18 7.68 3.32
CA ALA A 368 17.95 6.67 4.34
C ALA A 368 19.22 6.41 5.17
N ASP A 369 19.05 6.27 6.48
CA ASP A 369 20.06 5.83 7.44
C ASP A 369 19.84 4.35 7.84
N GLU A 370 20.63 3.84 8.77
CA GLU A 370 20.53 2.44 9.25
C GLU A 370 19.20 2.11 9.96
N SER A 371 18.38 3.10 10.33
CA SER A 371 17.02 2.83 10.83
C SER A 371 16.11 2.26 9.74
N ILE A 372 16.43 2.46 8.45
CA ILE A 372 15.71 1.80 7.36
C ILE A 372 15.89 0.27 7.41
N TYR A 373 17.01 -0.22 7.92
CA TYR A 373 17.19 -1.65 8.19
C TYR A 373 16.20 -2.12 9.26
N LYS A 374 15.85 -1.31 10.26
CA LYS A 374 14.78 -1.64 11.23
C LYS A 374 13.39 -1.73 10.59
N SER A 375 13.16 -1.13 9.43
CA SER A 375 11.94 -1.35 8.62
C SER A 375 11.97 -2.67 7.82
N PHE A 376 13.15 -3.18 7.46
CA PHE A 376 13.32 -4.53 6.90
C PHE A 376 13.30 -5.64 7.97
N LEU A 377 13.73 -5.36 9.21
CA LEU A 377 14.03 -6.36 10.25
C LEU A 377 12.82 -7.10 10.85
N THR A 378 11.61 -6.96 10.29
CA THR A 378 10.57 -8.01 10.41
C THR A 378 10.90 -9.26 9.59
N VAL A 379 12.01 -9.26 8.85
CA VAL A 379 12.45 -10.29 7.92
C VAL A 379 13.93 -10.61 8.15
N PRO A 380 14.36 -11.89 8.17
CA PRO A 380 15.76 -12.34 8.39
C PRO A 380 16.88 -11.86 7.44
N TRP A 381 16.67 -10.78 6.67
CA TRP A 381 17.69 -10.13 5.84
C TRP A 381 18.89 -9.58 6.62
N GLU A 382 18.80 -9.49 7.96
CA GLU A 382 19.91 -9.15 8.86
C GLU A 382 21.19 -9.94 8.52
N LYS A 383 21.06 -11.22 8.17
CA LYS A 383 22.21 -12.07 7.80
C LYS A 383 22.96 -11.57 6.57
N HIS A 384 22.25 -11.15 5.51
CA HIS A 384 22.88 -10.66 4.29
C HIS A 384 23.41 -9.23 4.46
N LEU A 385 22.62 -8.35 5.10
CA LEU A 385 22.99 -6.95 5.27
C LEU A 385 24.18 -6.77 6.23
N VAL A 386 24.22 -7.50 7.35
CA VAL A 386 25.33 -7.42 8.32
C VAL A 386 26.63 -8.02 7.76
N LEU A 387 26.56 -9.11 6.99
CA LEU A 387 27.75 -9.76 6.42
C LEU A 387 28.54 -8.88 5.46
N HIS A 388 27.89 -7.96 4.73
CA HIS A 388 28.57 -7.06 3.78
C HIS A 388 29.08 -5.75 4.40
N HIS A 389 28.73 -5.43 5.65
CA HIS A 389 28.89 -4.07 6.18
C HIS A 389 29.64 -3.91 7.50
N HIS A 390 29.91 -4.97 8.25
CA HIS A 390 30.41 -4.87 9.64
C HIS A 390 29.51 -4.05 10.59
N VAL A 391 28.27 -3.72 10.19
CA VAL A 391 27.28 -3.07 11.05
C VAL A 391 27.04 -3.96 12.28
N GLN A 392 27.44 -3.46 13.45
CA GLN A 392 27.00 -4.04 14.71
C GLN A 392 25.51 -3.75 14.83
N SER A 393 24.66 -4.77 14.65
CA SER A 393 23.23 -4.64 14.96
C SER A 393 23.13 -4.18 16.42
N PRO A 394 22.56 -3.00 16.72
CA PRO A 394 22.58 -2.43 18.07
C PRO A 394 21.75 -3.24 19.08
N ASN A 395 21.09 -4.30 18.61
CA ASN A 395 20.28 -5.21 19.39
C ASN A 395 20.99 -6.55 19.71
N TYR A 396 22.04 -6.95 18.96
CA TYR A 396 22.74 -8.22 19.18
C TYR A 396 24.23 -8.19 18.81
N SER A 397 25.06 -8.61 19.76
CA SER A 397 26.45 -8.98 19.52
C SER A 397 26.56 -10.21 18.60
N ARG A 398 27.76 -10.40 18.03
CA ARG A 398 28.08 -11.55 17.17
C ARG A 398 27.94 -12.91 17.88
N GLU A 399 28.00 -12.91 19.21
CA GLU A 399 27.88 -14.11 20.05
C GLU A 399 26.41 -14.44 20.36
N GLU A 400 25.57 -13.43 20.60
CA GLU A 400 24.12 -13.61 20.80
C GLU A 400 23.41 -14.13 19.55
N LEU A 401 23.85 -13.69 18.36
CA LEU A 401 23.41 -14.24 17.08
C LEU A 401 23.75 -15.73 16.89
N LEU A 402 24.79 -16.24 17.58
CA LEU A 402 25.12 -17.67 17.58
C LEU A 402 24.31 -18.43 18.64
N LEU A 403 24.07 -17.83 19.82
CA LEU A 403 23.28 -18.40 20.90
C LEU A 403 21.79 -18.57 20.52
N LYS A 404 21.18 -17.59 19.85
CA LYS A 404 19.78 -17.66 19.40
C LYS A 404 19.45 -18.83 18.45
N ASN A 405 20.44 -19.46 17.82
CA ASN A 405 20.21 -20.68 17.03
C ASN A 405 19.94 -21.93 17.89
N LYS A 406 20.04 -21.85 19.22
CA LYS A 406 19.81 -22.98 20.14
C LYS A 406 18.58 -22.84 21.02
N GLU A 407 18.09 -21.62 21.27
CA GLU A 407 17.01 -21.35 22.22
C GLU A 407 15.96 -20.40 21.62
N ALA A 408 14.78 -20.94 21.32
CA ALA A 408 13.59 -20.21 20.88
C ALA A 408 12.43 -20.54 21.84
N PRO A 409 12.09 -19.65 22.80
CA PRO A 409 10.96 -19.84 23.72
C PRO A 409 9.60 -19.53 23.07
N GLU A 410 8.52 -19.97 23.73
CA GLU A 410 7.13 -19.85 23.27
C GLU A 410 6.57 -18.41 23.32
N GLU A 411 5.50 -18.16 22.55
CA GLU A 411 5.00 -16.81 22.28
C GLU A 411 4.14 -16.18 23.40
N GLY A 412 4.41 -14.90 23.68
CA GLY A 412 3.56 -14.04 24.51
C GLY A 412 2.52 -13.30 23.68
N LYS A 413 1.23 -13.45 24.02
CA LYS A 413 0.09 -12.85 23.30
C LYS A 413 0.17 -11.32 23.19
N CYS A 414 -0.09 -10.78 22.00
CA CYS A 414 -0.39 -9.36 21.79
C CYS A 414 -1.91 -9.15 21.66
N VAL A 415 -2.43 -8.04 22.20
CA VAL A 415 -3.84 -7.67 22.15
C VAL A 415 -3.97 -6.36 21.36
N LEU A 416 -4.84 -6.33 20.35
CA LEU A 416 -5.11 -5.16 19.52
C LEU A 416 -6.22 -4.28 20.11
N ALA A 417 -6.13 -2.99 19.86
CA ALA A 417 -7.10 -1.93 20.17
C ALA A 417 -7.12 -0.89 19.04
#